data_AF-A0A316EUV1-F1
#
_entry.id   AF-A0A316EUV1-F1
#
_cell.length_a   1.000
_cell.length_b   1.000
_cell.length_c   1.000
_cell.angle_alpha   90.00
_cell.angle_beta   90.00
_cell.angle_gamma   90.00
#
_symmetry.space_group_name_H-M   'P 1'
#
loop_
_entity.id
_entity.type
_entity.pdbx_description
1 polymer ?
#
loop_
_entity_poly.entity_id
_entity_poly.type
_entity_poly.pdbx_seq_one_letter_code
_entity_poly.pdbx_strand_id
1 'polypeptide(L)'
;MVVKRRLRANAHDQLGPPAIPVAANARCPLCGRPLLEDASTDLHHPIPKSQGGREVVPMHRICHQKIHSVFTESELAATYHDWPTLRAHPVIATFIRWVARKPPGFYDRNRTTNARRGR
;
A
#
# COMPACT_ATOMS: atom_id res chain seq x y z
N MET A 1 -4.32 20.76 -44.92
CA MET A 1 -4.90 20.89 -43.56
C MET A 1 -3.95 20.24 -42.56
N VAL A 2 -3.16 21.03 -41.82
CA VAL A 2 -2.30 20.52 -40.73
C VAL A 2 -2.64 21.33 -39.49
N VAL A 3 -3.47 20.76 -38.61
CA VAL A 3 -3.82 21.41 -37.35
C VAL A 3 -2.70 21.09 -36.35
N LYS A 4 -1.77 22.05 -36.20
CA LYS A 4 -0.78 22.07 -35.12
C LYS A 4 -1.52 22.04 -33.78
N ARG A 5 -1.48 20.90 -33.09
CA ARG A 5 -1.99 20.77 -31.73
C ARG A 5 -1.05 21.53 -30.79
N ARG A 6 -1.45 22.77 -30.46
CA ARG A 6 -0.77 23.61 -29.48
C ARG A 6 -0.79 22.91 -28.12
N LEU A 7 0.38 22.77 -27.49
CA LEU A 7 0.52 22.41 -26.08
C LEU A 7 -0.26 23.45 -25.25
N ARG A 8 -1.33 23.00 -24.58
CA ARG A 8 -2.07 23.85 -23.63
C ARG A 8 -1.39 23.74 -22.28
N ALA A 9 -0.68 24.81 -21.92
CA ALA A 9 -0.54 25.21 -20.54
C ALA A 9 -1.93 25.54 -19.99
N ASN A 10 -2.37 24.84 -18.94
CA ASN A 10 -3.15 25.44 -17.86
C ASN A 10 -3.25 24.47 -16.68
N ALA A 11 -2.82 25.01 -15.54
CA ALA A 11 -3.07 24.51 -14.22
C ALA A 11 -4.58 24.37 -13.99
N HIS A 12 -5.00 23.18 -13.58
CA HIS A 12 -6.18 23.04 -12.76
C HIS A 12 -5.73 22.33 -11.50
N ASP A 13 -5.70 23.11 -10.43
CA ASP A 13 -5.75 22.74 -9.02
C ASP A 13 -6.36 21.34 -8.84
N GLN A 14 -5.49 20.32 -8.83
CA GLN A 14 -5.86 19.00 -8.35
C GLN A 14 -5.86 19.14 -6.85
N LEU A 15 -6.98 19.62 -6.29
CA LEU A 15 -7.32 19.38 -4.89
C LEU A 15 -7.19 17.87 -4.68
N GLY A 16 -6.03 17.48 -4.18
CA GLY A 16 -5.76 16.10 -3.80
C GLY A 16 -6.85 15.63 -2.83
N PRO A 17 -7.08 14.31 -2.72
CA PRO A 17 -8.00 13.80 -1.71
C PRO A 17 -7.66 14.44 -0.36
N PRO A 18 -8.66 14.84 0.45
CA PRO A 18 -8.42 15.58 1.68
C PRO A 18 -7.36 14.84 2.48
N ALA A 19 -6.30 15.56 2.87
CA ALA A 19 -5.29 15.03 3.76
C ALA A 19 -5.99 14.61 5.04
N ILE A 20 -6.34 13.32 5.13
CA ILE A 20 -6.81 12.74 6.38
C ILE A 20 -5.65 12.95 7.34
N PRO A 21 -5.81 13.69 8.45
CA PRO A 21 -4.74 13.90 9.40
C PRO A 21 -4.33 12.51 9.89
N VAL A 22 -3.14 12.07 9.47
CA VAL A 22 -2.57 10.82 9.93
C VAL A 22 -2.11 11.16 11.34
N ALA A 23 -2.95 10.82 12.33
CA ALA A 23 -2.73 11.19 13.73
C ALA A 23 -1.24 11.11 14.09
N ALA A 24 -0.68 12.18 14.67
CA ALA A 24 0.71 12.20 15.11
C ALA A 24 0.96 10.94 15.96
N ASN A 25 1.79 10.02 15.47
CA ASN A 25 2.04 8.65 15.97
C ASN A 25 1.23 7.49 15.35
N ALA A 26 0.58 7.67 14.20
CA ALA A 26 -0.01 6.54 13.48
C ALA A 26 1.08 5.51 13.14
N ARG A 27 0.79 4.24 13.36
CA ARG A 27 1.71 3.13 13.10
C ARG A 27 1.18 2.26 11.97
N CYS A 28 2.08 1.77 11.14
CA CYS A 28 1.72 0.81 10.10
C CYS A 28 1.17 -0.47 10.76
N PRO A 29 -0.04 -0.93 10.41
CA PRO A 29 -0.65 -2.11 11.03
C PRO A 29 0.10 -3.42 10.72
N LEU A 30 0.85 -3.44 9.61
CA LEU A 30 1.64 -4.60 9.21
C LEU A 30 2.98 -4.69 9.96
N CYS A 31 3.79 -3.62 9.92
CA CYS A 31 5.17 -3.65 10.41
C CYS A 31 5.39 -2.92 11.74
N GLY A 32 4.41 -2.16 12.24
CA GLY A 32 4.47 -1.45 13.52
C GLY A 32 5.32 -0.18 13.53
N ARG A 33 6.04 0.14 12.45
CA ARG A 33 6.84 1.37 12.33
C ARG A 33 5.94 2.61 12.26
N PRO A 34 6.42 3.79 12.73
CA PRO A 34 5.67 5.02 12.60
C PRO A 34 5.44 5.36 11.12
N LEU A 35 4.27 5.90 10.82
CA LEU A 35 3.92 6.44 9.52
C LEU A 35 4.39 7.89 9.46
N LEU A 36 4.89 8.28 8.29
CA LEU A 36 5.23 9.67 7.99
C LEU A 36 4.09 10.29 7.19
N GLU A 37 3.84 11.57 7.41
CA GLU A 37 2.88 12.37 6.64
C GLU A 37 3.51 12.83 5.30
N ASP A 38 4.13 11.89 4.59
CA ASP A 38 4.81 12.14 3.33
C ASP A 38 4.42 11.10 2.26
N ALA A 39 5.06 11.20 1.09
CA ALA A 39 4.81 10.32 -0.05
C ALA A 39 5.17 8.84 0.19
N SER A 40 5.67 8.45 1.37
CA SER A 40 6.00 7.08 1.77
C SER A 40 4.80 6.32 2.38
N THR A 41 3.67 7.00 2.59
CA THR A 41 2.43 6.42 3.14
C THR A 41 1.35 6.35 2.04
N ASP A 42 0.79 5.16 1.84
CA ASP A 42 -0.35 4.88 0.97
C ASP A 42 -1.56 4.46 1.82
N LEU A 43 -2.73 4.46 1.19
CA LEU A 43 -3.98 3.94 1.73
C LEU A 43 -4.21 2.51 1.25
N HIS A 44 -4.42 1.58 2.18
CA HIS A 44 -4.68 0.17 1.88
C HIS A 44 -6.09 -0.24 2.30
N HIS A 45 -6.74 -1.04 1.46
CA HIS A 45 -8.03 -1.65 1.77
C HIS A 45 -7.78 -3.11 2.19
N PRO A 46 -7.97 -3.48 3.47
CA PRO A 46 -7.79 -4.86 3.94
C PRO A 46 -8.70 -5.85 3.19
N ILE A 47 -9.94 -5.41 2.95
CA ILE A 47 -10.87 -6.07 2.02
C ILE A 47 -10.85 -5.25 0.72
N PRO A 48 -10.51 -5.83 -0.43
CA PRO A 48 -10.51 -5.11 -1.70
C PRO A 48 -11.87 -4.46 -2.00
N LYS A 49 -11.86 -3.29 -2.64
CA LYS A 49 -13.08 -2.59 -3.04
C LYS A 49 -13.96 -3.43 -3.98
N SER A 50 -13.34 -4.24 -4.83
CA SER A 50 -14.00 -5.22 -5.72
C SER A 50 -14.83 -6.26 -4.96
N GLN A 51 -14.49 -6.51 -3.69
CA GLN A 51 -15.16 -7.44 -2.79
C GLN A 51 -16.00 -6.73 -1.73
N GLY A 52 -16.35 -5.45 -1.96
CA GLY A 52 -17.23 -4.66 -1.08
C GLY A 52 -16.54 -3.96 0.09
N GLY A 53 -15.21 -3.98 0.16
CA GLY A 53 -14.46 -3.31 1.21
C GLY A 53 -14.62 -1.78 1.21
N ARG A 54 -14.85 -1.21 2.40
CA ARG A 54 -15.00 0.24 2.64
C ARG A 54 -13.97 0.81 3.60
N GLU A 55 -13.31 -0.06 4.37
CA GLU A 55 -12.29 0.35 5.31
C GLU A 55 -10.99 0.67 4.56
N VAL A 56 -10.35 1.75 5.01
CA VAL A 56 -9.08 2.21 4.47
C VAL A 56 -8.14 2.48 5.63
N VAL A 57 -6.94 1.89 5.56
CA VAL A 57 -5.94 1.99 6.62
C VAL A 57 -4.64 2.55 6.03
N PRO A 58 -4.03 3.58 6.65
CA PRO A 58 -2.76 4.11 6.19
C PRO A 58 -1.62 3.12 6.46
N MET A 59 -0.73 2.95 5.48
CA MET A 59 0.36 1.98 5.51
C MET A 59 1.54 2.45 4.64
N HIS A 60 2.77 2.05 4.97
CA HIS A 60 3.93 2.34 4.10
C HIS A 60 3.76 1.73 2.71
N ARG A 61 4.21 2.43 1.67
CA ARG A 61 4.20 1.95 0.28
C ARG A 61 4.86 0.60 0.09
N ILE A 62 6.00 0.38 0.75
CA ILE A 62 6.72 -0.90 0.69
C ILE A 62 5.93 -2.05 1.31
N CYS A 63 5.20 -1.79 2.40
CA CYS A 63 4.34 -2.77 3.06
C CYS A 63 3.12 -3.06 2.18
N HIS A 64 2.52 -2.02 1.60
CA HIS A 64 1.41 -2.13 0.66
C HIS A 64 1.78 -2.99 -0.55
N GLN A 65 2.89 -2.67 -1.21
CA GLN A 65 3.42 -3.46 -2.32
C GLN A 65 3.75 -4.89 -1.91
N LYS A 66 4.19 -5.14 -0.65
CA LYS A 66 4.47 -6.50 -0.19
C LYS A 66 3.21 -7.34 -0.17
N ILE A 67 2.13 -6.84 0.41
CA ILE A 67 0.86 -7.57 0.49
C ILE A 67 0.41 -7.95 -0.93
N HIS A 68 0.39 -6.98 -1.86
CA HIS A 68 0.06 -7.23 -3.26
C HIS A 68 1.16 -7.90 -4.10
N SER A 69 2.31 -8.27 -3.53
CA SER A 69 3.29 -9.12 -4.21
C SER A 69 3.14 -10.60 -3.85
N VAL A 70 2.47 -10.87 -2.73
CA VAL A 70 2.28 -12.20 -2.14
C VAL A 70 0.87 -12.70 -2.43
N PHE A 71 -0.15 -11.89 -2.15
CA PHE A 71 -1.55 -12.29 -2.21
C PHE A 71 -2.28 -11.66 -3.40
N THR A 72 -3.24 -12.39 -3.94
CA THR A 72 -4.27 -11.90 -4.86
C THR A 72 -5.39 -11.20 -4.08
N GLU A 73 -6.23 -10.41 -4.78
CA GLU A 73 -7.39 -9.77 -4.14
C GLU A 73 -8.35 -10.79 -3.53
N SER A 74 -8.59 -11.92 -4.19
CA SER A 74 -9.47 -12.98 -3.68
C SER A 74 -8.92 -13.63 -2.40
N GLU A 75 -7.60 -13.88 -2.32
CA GLU A 75 -6.96 -14.40 -1.11
C GLU A 75 -7.04 -13.41 0.06
N LEU A 76 -6.89 -12.10 -0.22
CA LEU A 76 -7.06 -11.05 0.79
C LEU A 76 -8.49 -11.04 1.33
N ALA A 77 -9.49 -11.07 0.45
CA ALA A 77 -10.88 -11.08 0.88
C ALA A 77 -11.25 -12.35 1.68
N ALA A 78 -10.79 -13.52 1.25
CA ALA A 78 -11.21 -14.79 1.84
C ALA A 78 -10.48 -15.14 3.15
N THR A 79 -9.17 -14.91 3.23
CA THR A 79 -8.32 -15.49 4.31
C THR A 79 -7.44 -14.46 5.00
N TYR A 80 -7.02 -13.41 4.30
CA TYR A 80 -6.00 -12.47 4.80
C TYR A 80 -6.53 -11.04 4.98
N HIS A 81 -7.81 -10.89 5.34
CA HIS A 81 -8.41 -9.59 5.63
C HIS A 81 -8.02 -9.08 7.04
N ASP A 82 -7.59 -9.98 7.93
CA ASP A 82 -7.14 -9.64 9.28
C ASP A 82 -5.63 -9.43 9.36
N TRP A 83 -5.21 -8.40 10.11
CA TRP A 83 -3.80 -8.12 10.38
C TRP A 83 -3.05 -9.24 11.11
N PRO A 84 -3.62 -9.94 12.12
CA PRO A 84 -2.94 -11.09 12.73
C PRO A 84 -2.66 -12.21 11.72
N THR A 85 -3.64 -12.54 10.88
CA THR A 85 -3.54 -13.58 9.86
C THR A 85 -2.49 -13.24 8.80
N LEU A 86 -2.47 -11.97 8.34
CA LEU A 86 -1.42 -11.45 7.46
C LEU A 86 -0.03 -11.58 8.07
N ARG A 87 0.12 -11.20 9.35
CA ARG A 87 1.41 -11.24 10.06
C ARG A 87 1.90 -12.66 10.32
N ALA A 88 1.00 -13.63 10.46
CA ALA A 88 1.33 -15.04 10.64
C ALA A 88 1.89 -15.70 9.38
N HIS A 89 1.59 -15.17 8.18
CA HIS A 89 2.07 -15.76 6.94
C HIS A 89 3.62 -15.70 6.84
N PRO A 90 4.32 -16.81 6.56
CA PRO A 90 5.78 -16.90 6.72
C PRO A 90 6.57 -15.92 5.84
N VAL A 91 6.10 -15.67 4.61
CA VAL A 91 6.72 -14.69 3.70
C VAL A 91 6.55 -13.26 4.23
N ILE A 92 5.41 -12.97 4.85
CA ILE A 92 5.11 -11.65 5.42
C ILE A 92 5.88 -11.45 6.73
N ALA A 93 5.87 -12.44 7.62
CA ALA A 93 6.63 -12.40 8.87
C ALA A 93 8.13 -12.15 8.64
N THR A 94 8.72 -12.83 7.64
CA THR A 94 10.12 -12.64 7.26
C THR A 94 10.37 -11.23 6.73
N PHE A 95 9.47 -10.71 5.90
CA PHE A 95 9.53 -9.33 5.43
C PHE A 95 9.41 -8.32 6.59
N ILE A 96 8.51 -8.54 7.55
CA ILE A 96 8.33 -7.66 8.71
C ILE A 96 9.62 -7.57 9.53
N ARG A 97 10.26 -8.71 9.85
CA ARG A 97 11.54 -8.75 10.58
C ARG A 97 12.65 -7.98 9.86
N TRP A 98 12.63 -7.97 8.54
CA TRP A 98 13.59 -7.21 7.74
C TRP A 98 13.26 -5.72 7.69
N VAL A 99 12.02 -5.35 7.37
CA VAL A 99 11.62 -3.95 7.18
C VAL A 99 11.58 -3.17 8.50
N ALA A 100 11.32 -3.84 9.62
CA ALA A 100 11.33 -3.24 10.96
C ALA A 100 12.69 -2.61 11.33
N ARG A 101 13.78 -3.06 10.71
CA ARG A 101 15.14 -2.53 10.90
C ARG A 101 15.48 -1.34 10.01
N LYS A 102 14.53 -0.87 9.17
CA LYS A 102 14.74 0.21 8.20
C LYS A 102 14.07 1.51 8.68
N PRO A 103 14.59 2.69 8.27
CA PRO A 103 13.97 3.97 8.59
C PRO A 103 12.48 4.03 8.16
N PRO A 104 11.64 4.83 8.84
CA PRO A 104 10.21 4.93 8.54
C PRO A 104 9.88 5.29 7.08
N GLY A 105 10.64 6.22 6.48
CA GLY A 105 10.50 6.62 5.07
C GLY A 105 11.19 5.68 4.07
N PHE A 106 11.66 4.50 4.50
CA PHE A 106 12.33 3.57 3.60
C PHE A 106 11.37 3.02 2.53
N TYR A 107 11.77 3.17 1.28
CA TYR A 107 11.06 2.69 0.11
C TYR A 107 11.97 1.85 -0.78
N ASP A 108 11.45 0.73 -1.27
CA ASP A 108 12.07 -0.10 -2.32
C ASP A 108 10.96 -0.82 -3.09
N ARG A 109 11.27 -1.28 -4.30
CA ARG A 109 10.36 -2.08 -5.13
C ARG A 109 10.30 -3.51 -4.63
N ASN A 110 9.08 -4.03 -4.49
CA ASN A 110 8.90 -5.46 -4.20
C ASN A 110 8.78 -6.28 -5.48
N ARG A 111 9.54 -7.38 -5.56
CA ARG A 111 9.36 -8.37 -6.62
C ARG A 111 8.18 -9.28 -6.27
N THR A 112 7.30 -9.53 -7.25
CA THR A 112 6.24 -10.54 -7.15
C THR A 112 6.83 -11.91 -6.87
N THR A 113 6.22 -12.64 -5.94
CA THR A 113 6.64 -14.00 -5.61
C THR A 113 6.39 -14.96 -6.79
N ASN A 114 7.26 -15.96 -6.97
CA ASN A 114 7.08 -16.97 -8.05
C ASN A 114 5.76 -17.72 -7.90
N ALA A 115 5.32 -17.97 -6.66
CA ALA A 115 4.03 -18.60 -6.37
C ALA A 115 2.84 -17.83 -6.98
N ARG A 116 2.93 -16.51 -7.12
CA ARG A 116 1.89 -15.69 -7.76
C ARG A 116 2.04 -15.59 -9.29
N ARG A 117 3.23 -15.84 -9.86
CA ARG A 117 3.43 -15.74 -11.32
C ARG A 117 2.78 -16.87 -12.11
N GLY A 118 2.46 -17.99 -11.47
CA GLY A 118 1.83 -19.16 -12.10
C GLY A 118 0.35 -19.34 -11.77
N ARG A 119 -0.31 -18.34 -11.15
CA ARG A 119 -1.74 -18.35 -10.82
C ARG A 119 -2.53 -17.42 -11.72
#